data_AF-A0A660SGX8-F1
#
_entry.id   AF-A0A660SGX8-F1
#
_cell.length_a   1.000
_cell.length_b   1.000
_cell.length_c   1.000
_cell.angle_alpha   90.00
_cell.angle_beta   90.00
_cell.angle_gamma   90.00
#
_symmetry.space_group_name_H-M   'P 1'
#
loop_
_entity.id
_entity.type
_entity.pdbx_description
1 polymer ?
#
loop_
_entity_poly.entity_id
_entity_poly.type
_entity_poly.pdbx_seq_one_letter_code
_entity_poly.pdbx_strand_id
1 'polypeptide(L)'
;MRRHRWVLITIILFFLFSSLIAQNKIPEIVKKIEPSVVLILTYDKEGKLLAQGTGFFVDPNGDVIINRHVLLNAFSAEVKTAQGRTYPITRIVAEDKEGDLIRVSVNIPKKDVIPLSVSVSLPEVGERIIVITPSWLERAVADGIVSAVQNMPGFGKMIQITAPISSGSSGSPVVNMKGEVIGMATFQLVEGQTLNFAIPGERIARLKRDKEKTFAEWQLEGTEESLTSAEELYATGIINLWARDYEEALSYFEEVVKKNPRNADAYFYIGVCNGKLGRYTEAAEAFKQAIRIKPDYAEAHNYLGVAYAELGRYKEAVEAFKQAIHIEPDDANAHYNLGVTYVELGYHKRAVEAFKQAICIKPDLIEAQYNLGMIYGKLGRYEEATEAFKQAIRIDPHIAEAHCNLGLIYGKFGHYKEAVKAFKQAIRIKPDYAEAHNFLGVAYVELGRYKEAVKAFKQAIGLQPDYAEARYSLGEAYLMLGDKGSALKEYEVLKELDKSLADELLNLIRNEASENQKPNSK
;
A
#
# COMPACT_ATOMS: atom_id res chain seq x y z
N MET A 1 12.59 12.91 -34.11
CA MET A 1 13.42 12.28 -33.05
C MET A 1 14.29 13.23 -32.22
N ARG A 2 14.69 14.43 -32.70
CA ARG A 2 15.50 15.36 -31.88
C ARG A 2 14.72 16.11 -30.78
N ARG A 3 13.44 16.48 -30.98
CA ARG A 3 12.64 17.23 -29.99
C ARG A 3 12.28 16.45 -28.71
N HIS A 4 12.07 15.13 -28.77
CA HIS A 4 11.76 14.34 -27.57
C HIS A 4 12.96 14.06 -26.67
N ARG A 5 14.20 14.08 -27.21
CA ARG A 5 15.42 13.99 -26.41
C ARG A 5 15.63 15.23 -25.55
N TRP A 6 15.30 16.42 -26.05
CA TRP A 6 15.43 17.65 -25.27
C TRP A 6 14.43 17.70 -24.11
N VAL A 7 13.17 17.30 -24.32
CA VAL A 7 12.14 17.26 -23.27
C VAL A 7 12.52 16.27 -22.15
N LEU A 8 12.99 15.07 -22.50
CA LEU A 8 13.44 14.06 -21.54
C LEU A 8 14.69 14.51 -20.77
N ILE A 9 15.64 15.17 -21.45
CA ILE A 9 16.84 15.76 -20.82
C ILE A 9 16.45 16.91 -19.89
N THR A 10 15.50 17.78 -20.24
CA THR A 10 15.00 18.83 -19.32
C THR A 10 14.25 18.28 -18.13
N ILE A 11 13.47 17.21 -18.26
CA ILE A 11 12.75 16.59 -17.12
C ILE A 11 13.73 15.90 -16.18
N ILE A 12 14.72 15.18 -16.72
CA ILE A 12 15.79 14.55 -15.93
C ILE A 12 16.67 15.62 -15.27
N LEU A 13 17.02 16.71 -15.97
CA LEU A 13 17.71 17.86 -15.37
C LEU A 13 16.84 18.57 -14.33
N PHE A 14 15.52 18.67 -14.50
CA PHE A 14 14.62 19.29 -13.52
C PHE A 14 14.46 18.44 -12.26
N PHE A 15 14.42 17.11 -12.38
CA PHE A 15 14.44 16.18 -11.24
C PHE A 15 15.82 16.13 -10.54
N LEU A 16 16.91 16.21 -11.30
CA LEU A 16 18.26 16.34 -10.75
C LEU A 16 18.45 17.72 -10.08
N PHE A 17 17.91 18.79 -10.65
CA PHE A 17 17.95 20.14 -10.06
C PHE A 17 17.04 20.26 -8.84
N SER A 18 15.84 19.68 -8.82
CA SER A 18 14.96 19.71 -7.66
C SER A 18 15.54 18.91 -6.49
N SER A 19 16.20 17.79 -6.78
CA SER A 19 17.01 17.01 -5.83
C SER A 19 18.19 17.82 -5.27
N LEU A 20 18.93 18.55 -6.12
CA LEU A 20 20.06 19.40 -5.71
C LEU A 20 19.61 20.62 -4.88
N ILE A 21 18.50 21.26 -5.27
CA ILE A 21 17.93 22.43 -4.56
C ILE A 21 17.40 22.00 -3.18
N ALA A 22 16.83 20.80 -3.05
CA ALA A 22 16.39 20.25 -1.77
C ALA A 22 17.57 19.91 -0.84
N GLN A 23 18.67 19.36 -1.36
CA GLN A 23 19.89 19.12 -0.57
C GLN A 23 20.53 20.42 -0.04
N ASN A 24 20.44 21.53 -0.79
CA ASN A 24 20.98 22.82 -0.38
C ASN A 24 20.27 23.46 0.83
N LYS A 25 19.06 23.01 1.21
CA LYS A 25 18.30 23.57 2.34
C LYS A 25 18.55 22.88 3.67
N ILE A 26 19.05 21.64 3.68
CA ILE A 26 19.22 20.86 4.91
C ILE A 26 20.11 21.58 5.94
N PRO A 27 21.29 22.13 5.58
CA PRO A 27 22.13 22.84 6.56
C PRO A 27 21.43 24.05 7.19
N GLU A 28 20.58 24.72 6.43
CA GLU A 28 19.84 25.90 6.87
C GLU A 28 18.71 25.53 7.84
N ILE A 29 17.99 24.44 7.55
CA ILE A 29 16.98 23.87 8.45
C ILE A 29 17.63 23.37 9.74
N VAL A 30 18.71 22.60 9.64
CA VAL A 30 19.43 22.06 10.80
C VAL A 30 19.91 23.20 11.71
N LYS A 31 20.54 24.23 11.15
CA LYS A 31 20.98 25.41 11.92
C LYS A 31 19.84 26.12 12.66
N LYS A 32 18.62 26.08 12.12
CA LYS A 32 17.43 26.67 12.73
C LYS A 32 16.83 25.79 13.83
N ILE A 33 16.83 24.47 13.65
CA ILE A 33 16.13 23.52 14.52
C ILE A 33 17.03 22.98 15.62
N GLU A 34 18.30 22.69 15.36
CA GLU A 34 19.25 22.07 16.30
C GLU A 34 19.30 22.78 17.67
N PRO A 35 19.31 24.13 17.78
CA PRO A 35 19.31 24.80 19.07
C PRO A 35 18.08 24.51 19.96
N SER A 36 16.99 24.03 19.35
CA SER A 36 15.75 23.66 20.01
C SER A 36 15.72 22.21 20.51
N VAL A 37 16.66 21.39 20.05
CA VAL A 37 16.74 19.96 20.35
C VAL A 37 17.59 19.75 21.60
N VAL A 38 17.14 18.86 22.48
CA VAL A 38 17.78 18.59 23.75
C VAL A 38 17.99 17.10 23.97
N LEU A 39 19.04 16.74 24.69
CA LEU A 39 19.29 15.38 25.12
C LEU A 39 18.64 15.16 26.49
N ILE A 40 17.99 14.01 26.66
CA ILE A 40 17.39 13.57 27.91
C ILE A 40 18.27 12.48 28.49
N LEU A 41 18.66 12.65 29.76
CA LEU A 41 19.45 11.68 30.51
C LEU A 41 18.67 11.24 31.73
N THR A 42 18.53 9.94 31.93
CA THR A 42 17.85 9.38 33.09
C THR A 42 18.79 8.58 33.95
N TYR A 43 18.55 8.58 35.25
CA TYR A 43 19.43 7.95 36.23
C TYR A 43 18.64 7.05 37.17
N ASP A 44 19.24 5.94 37.57
CA ASP A 44 18.71 5.08 38.64
C ASP A 44 18.91 5.72 40.03
N LYS A 45 18.46 5.01 41.08
CA LYS A 45 18.53 5.48 42.47
C LYS A 45 19.97 5.60 42.99
N GLU A 46 20.93 4.91 42.37
CA GLU A 46 22.36 5.00 42.64
C GLU A 46 23.04 6.16 41.87
N GLY A 47 22.30 6.86 41.00
CA GLY A 47 22.82 7.95 40.17
C GLY A 47 23.57 7.49 38.92
N LYS A 48 23.43 6.21 38.53
CA LYS A 48 24.01 5.68 37.30
C LYS A 48 23.06 5.93 36.12
N LEU A 49 23.63 6.25 34.96
CA LEU A 49 22.86 6.47 33.73
C LEU A 49 22.07 5.21 33.37
N LEU A 50 20.74 5.36 33.28
CA LEU A 50 19.78 4.32 32.97
C LEU A 50 19.45 4.29 31.48
N ALA A 51 18.99 5.42 30.94
CA ALA A 51 18.64 5.57 29.54
C ALA A 51 18.99 6.98 29.04
N GLN A 52 19.00 7.11 27.71
CA GLN A 52 19.12 8.39 27.03
C GLN A 52 18.06 8.48 25.94
N GLY A 53 17.57 9.68 25.71
CA GLY A 53 16.68 10.00 24.60
C GLY A 53 16.89 11.44 24.15
N THR A 54 16.07 11.89 23.24
CA THR A 54 16.04 13.25 22.72
C THR A 54 14.68 13.88 22.97
N GLY A 55 14.61 15.20 22.97
CA GLY A 55 13.39 15.97 23.00
C GLY A 55 13.57 17.30 22.29
N PHE A 56 12.52 18.10 22.27
CA PHE A 56 12.61 19.46 21.75
C PHE A 56 11.64 20.40 22.45
N PHE A 57 12.01 21.69 22.48
CA PHE A 57 11.16 22.74 23.05
C PHE A 57 9.92 22.96 22.19
N VAL A 58 8.76 23.03 22.85
CA VAL A 58 7.47 23.31 22.18
C VAL A 58 6.82 24.61 22.62
N ASP A 59 7.33 25.25 23.67
CA ASP A 59 6.81 26.52 24.14
C ASP A 59 7.88 27.47 24.71
N PRO A 60 7.56 28.76 24.90
CA PRO A 60 8.49 29.74 25.48
C PRO A 60 8.76 29.58 26.99
N ASN A 61 8.06 28.67 27.67
CA ASN A 61 8.26 28.39 29.10
C ASN A 61 9.39 27.39 29.34
N GLY A 62 9.91 26.76 28.28
CA GLY A 62 10.95 25.75 28.37
C GLY A 62 10.37 24.33 28.51
N ASP A 63 9.10 24.14 28.16
CA ASP A 63 8.53 22.80 28.13
C ASP A 63 9.13 22.00 26.97
N VAL A 64 9.49 20.75 27.28
CA VAL A 64 10.08 19.80 26.34
C VAL A 64 9.09 18.66 26.11
N ILE A 65 8.90 18.27 24.86
CA ILE A 65 8.20 17.02 24.51
C ILE A 65 9.24 15.92 24.30
N ILE A 66 8.97 14.75 24.88
CA ILE A 66 9.81 13.55 24.81
C ILE A 66 8.94 12.31 24.69
N ASN A 67 9.55 11.18 24.31
CA ASN A 67 8.90 9.88 24.45
C ASN A 67 8.77 9.49 25.93
N ARG A 68 7.60 8.99 26.31
CA ARG A 68 7.30 8.60 27.70
C ARG A 68 8.22 7.49 28.19
N HIS A 69 8.50 6.48 27.36
CA HIS A 69 9.33 5.33 27.72
C HIS A 69 10.73 5.72 28.19
N VAL A 70 11.26 6.88 27.75
CA VAL A 70 12.59 7.36 28.13
C VAL A 70 12.66 7.65 29.64
N LEU A 71 11.54 8.03 30.26
CA LEU A 71 11.46 8.33 31.70
C LEU A 71 11.05 7.13 32.56
N LEU A 72 10.64 6.01 31.97
CA LEU A 72 10.20 4.86 32.75
C LEU A 72 11.37 4.28 33.55
N ASN A 73 11.09 3.93 34.81
CA ASN A 73 12.07 3.40 35.78
C ASN A 73 13.21 4.35 36.17
N ALA A 74 13.27 5.55 35.60
CA ALA A 74 14.21 6.58 36.01
C ALA A 74 13.90 7.00 37.45
N PHE A 75 14.89 7.16 38.32
CA PHE A 75 14.77 7.79 39.63
C PHE A 75 14.85 9.32 39.53
N SER A 76 15.69 9.81 38.62
CA SER A 76 15.81 11.23 38.29
C SER A 76 16.11 11.40 36.79
N ALA A 77 15.84 12.60 36.27
CA ALA A 77 16.07 12.89 34.85
C ALA A 77 16.52 14.34 34.65
N GLU A 78 17.35 14.55 33.63
CA GLU A 78 17.93 15.84 33.27
C GLU A 78 17.81 16.12 31.77
N VAL A 79 17.71 17.39 31.42
CA VAL A 79 17.77 17.90 30.05
C VAL A 79 19.11 18.58 29.82
N LYS A 80 19.86 18.11 28.82
CA LYS A 80 21.08 18.74 28.33
C LYS A 80 20.79 19.48 27.03
N THR A 81 20.95 20.80 27.08
CA THR A 81 20.73 21.72 25.96
C THR A 81 21.85 21.67 24.92
N ALA A 82 21.59 22.17 23.70
CA ALA A 82 22.57 22.33 22.61
C ALA A 82 23.86 23.07 23.04
N GLN A 83 23.77 23.96 24.03
CA GLN A 83 24.92 24.70 24.57
C GLN A 83 25.70 23.91 25.64
N GLY A 84 25.32 22.65 25.88
CA GLY A 84 26.00 21.76 26.83
C GLY A 84 25.59 21.92 28.29
N ARG A 85 24.62 22.79 28.61
CA ARG A 85 24.12 22.99 29.98
C ARG A 85 23.05 21.97 30.33
N THR A 86 23.11 21.43 31.54
CA THR A 86 22.14 20.49 32.10
C THR A 86 21.19 21.15 33.10
N TYR A 87 19.94 20.70 33.09
CA TYR A 87 18.87 21.18 33.96
C TYR A 87 18.00 20.01 34.41
N PRO A 88 17.60 19.92 35.68
CA PRO A 88 16.76 18.82 36.15
C PRO A 88 15.33 18.92 35.60
N ILE A 89 14.76 17.77 35.24
CA ILE A 89 13.32 17.65 34.99
C ILE A 89 12.62 17.61 36.34
N THR A 90 11.81 18.63 36.62
CA THR A 90 11.19 18.81 37.93
C THR A 90 9.71 18.47 37.94
N ARG A 91 9.03 18.64 36.81
CA ARG A 91 7.58 18.48 36.69
C ARG A 91 7.20 17.79 35.39
N ILE A 92 6.19 16.93 35.50
CA ILE A 92 5.43 16.40 34.38
C ILE A 92 4.21 17.30 34.21
N VAL A 93 4.07 17.84 33.01
CA VAL A 93 3.10 18.87 32.66
C VAL A 93 1.86 18.27 32.01
N ALA A 94 2.05 17.22 31.22
CA ALA A 94 0.99 16.43 30.61
C ALA A 94 1.57 15.10 30.11
N GLU A 95 0.71 14.09 29.98
CA GLU A 95 1.08 12.75 29.56
C GLU A 95 0.00 12.18 28.63
N ASP A 96 0.43 11.49 27.59
CA ASP A 96 -0.40 10.65 26.74
C ASP A 96 0.20 9.24 26.75
N LYS A 97 -0.33 8.40 27.65
CA LYS A 97 0.17 7.06 27.92
C LYS A 97 0.10 6.17 26.68
N GLU A 98 -1.04 6.21 25.99
CA GLU A 98 -1.28 5.45 24.76
C GLU A 98 -0.38 5.92 23.60
N GLY A 99 0.03 7.19 23.60
CA GLY A 99 0.84 7.77 22.53
C GLY A 99 2.33 7.72 22.76
N ASP A 100 2.77 7.19 23.91
CA ASP A 100 4.16 7.27 24.35
C ASP A 100 4.69 8.72 24.33
N LEU A 101 3.86 9.71 24.65
CA LEU A 101 4.24 11.12 24.73
C LEU A 101 4.18 11.64 26.16
N ILE A 102 5.16 12.45 26.53
CA ILE A 102 5.12 13.18 27.79
C ILE A 102 5.70 14.58 27.61
N ARG A 103 5.07 15.55 28.26
CA ARG A 103 5.50 16.94 28.28
C ARG A 103 6.08 17.24 29.65
N VAL A 104 7.30 17.74 29.67
CA VAL A 104 8.03 18.03 30.91
C VAL A 104 8.40 19.51 31.01
N SER A 105 8.36 20.06 32.22
CA SER A 105 8.79 21.44 32.48
C SER A 105 10.19 21.44 33.05
N VAL A 106 11.05 22.28 32.46
CA VAL A 106 12.44 22.44 32.85
C VAL A 106 12.72 23.92 33.10
N ASN A 107 13.40 24.24 34.20
CA ASN A 107 13.71 25.62 34.59
C ASN A 107 14.90 26.17 33.79
N ILE A 108 14.70 26.38 32.50
CA ILE A 108 15.71 26.90 31.57
C ILE A 108 15.52 28.41 31.41
N PRO A 109 16.60 29.22 31.42
CA PRO A 109 16.48 30.65 31.14
C PRO A 109 15.80 30.89 29.80
N LYS A 110 14.75 31.73 29.76
CA LYS A 110 13.94 31.99 28.54
C LYS A 110 14.76 32.38 27.31
N LYS A 111 15.92 33.00 27.49
CA LYS A 111 16.85 33.38 26.40
C LYS A 111 17.50 32.17 25.69
N ASP A 112 17.55 31.03 26.37
CA ASP A 112 18.17 29.79 25.89
C ASP A 112 17.09 28.81 25.34
N VAL A 113 15.80 29.19 25.40
CA VAL A 113 14.67 28.39 24.91
C VAL A 113 14.26 28.88 23.54
N ILE A 114 14.37 28.01 22.54
CA ILE A 114 13.94 28.28 21.15
C ILE A 114 12.84 27.26 20.83
N PRO A 115 11.55 27.61 20.94
CA PRO A 115 10.48 26.64 20.71
C PRO A 115 10.27 26.36 19.22
N LEU A 116 9.93 25.12 18.90
CA LEU A 116 9.53 24.68 17.57
C LEU A 116 8.03 24.73 17.40
N SER A 117 7.59 25.14 16.20
CA SER A 117 6.19 25.01 15.79
C SER A 117 5.94 23.60 15.28
N VAL A 118 4.91 22.96 15.83
CA VAL A 118 4.48 21.62 15.45
C VAL A 118 3.32 21.73 14.47
N SER A 119 3.46 21.10 13.30
CA SER A 119 2.39 21.02 12.31
C SER A 119 1.33 20.01 12.74
N VAL A 120 0.06 20.38 12.58
CA VAL A 120 -1.08 19.47 12.82
C VAL A 120 -1.52 18.75 11.55
N SER A 121 -0.96 19.08 10.38
CA SER A 121 -1.26 18.38 9.13
C SER A 121 -0.46 17.09 9.05
N LEU A 122 -1.13 16.01 8.65
CA LEU A 122 -0.43 14.76 8.33
C LEU A 122 0.38 14.93 7.05
N PRO A 123 1.58 14.34 6.99
CA PRO A 123 2.42 14.39 5.80
C PRO A 123 1.89 13.50 4.68
N GLU A 124 2.30 13.77 3.46
CA GLU A 124 2.01 12.92 2.31
C GLU A 124 3.03 11.78 2.18
N VAL A 125 2.61 10.63 1.65
CA VAL A 125 3.53 9.53 1.35
C VAL A 125 4.52 9.98 0.26
N GLY A 126 5.81 9.77 0.50
CA GLY A 126 6.90 10.26 -0.33
C GLY A 126 7.42 11.64 0.06
N GLU A 127 6.80 12.33 1.05
CA GLU A 127 7.32 13.59 1.57
C GLU A 127 8.71 13.38 2.19
N ARG A 128 9.66 14.24 1.82
CA ARG A 128 11.04 14.17 2.31
C ARG A 128 11.14 14.80 3.69
N ILE A 129 11.82 14.08 4.58
CA ILE A 129 11.93 14.42 6.00
C ILE A 129 13.38 14.34 6.45
N ILE A 130 13.67 15.00 7.56
CA ILE A 130 14.92 14.87 8.30
C ILE A 130 14.61 14.67 9.78
N VAL A 131 15.36 13.77 10.42
CA VAL A 131 15.37 13.61 11.88
C VAL A 131 16.62 14.31 12.40
N ILE A 132 16.45 15.22 13.36
CA ILE A 132 17.54 16.06 13.87
C ILE A 132 17.78 15.69 15.35
N THR A 133 18.99 15.23 15.64
CA THR A 133 19.47 14.93 16.99
C THR A 133 20.54 15.94 17.39
N PRO A 134 20.89 16.05 18.69
CA PRO A 134 22.01 16.87 19.14
C PRO A 134 23.31 16.56 18.39
N SER A 135 24.06 17.58 17.96
CA SER A 135 25.18 17.45 17.01
C SER A 135 26.36 16.58 17.47
N TRP A 136 26.49 16.36 18.77
CA TRP A 136 27.53 15.50 19.34
C TRP A 136 27.13 14.02 19.45
N LEU A 137 25.92 13.65 19.02
CA LEU A 137 25.51 12.25 18.84
C LEU A 137 25.87 11.74 17.45
N GLU A 138 26.11 10.43 17.34
CA GLU A 138 26.29 9.79 16.04
C GLU A 138 25.06 10.01 15.16
N ARG A 139 25.28 10.42 13.89
CA ARG A 139 24.21 10.75 12.93
C ARG A 139 23.27 11.85 13.43
N ALA A 140 23.86 13.01 13.77
CA ALA A 140 23.18 14.27 14.11
C ALA A 140 21.99 14.63 13.20
N VAL A 141 22.05 14.23 11.92
CA VAL A 141 21.01 14.45 10.93
C VAL A 141 20.82 13.18 10.14
N ALA A 142 19.58 12.67 10.12
CA ALA A 142 19.19 11.51 9.33
C ALA A 142 18.14 11.91 8.28
N ASP A 143 18.46 11.73 6.99
CA ASP A 143 17.56 11.97 5.87
C ASP A 143 16.67 10.74 5.62
N GLY A 144 15.41 10.98 5.26
CA GLY A 144 14.51 9.92 4.81
C GLY A 144 13.26 10.47 4.14
N ILE A 145 12.27 9.60 3.98
CA ILE A 145 10.94 9.93 3.47
C ILE A 145 9.87 9.35 4.38
N VAL A 146 8.66 9.90 4.28
CA VAL A 146 7.44 9.25 4.77
C VAL A 146 7.11 8.08 3.85
N SER A 147 7.24 6.86 4.35
CA SER A 147 6.91 5.66 3.57
C SER A 147 5.42 5.29 3.65
N ALA A 148 4.76 5.62 4.77
CA ALA A 148 3.33 5.41 4.95
C ALA A 148 2.79 6.30 6.09
N VAL A 149 1.47 6.57 6.05
CA VAL A 149 0.72 7.10 7.19
C VAL A 149 -0.43 6.14 7.44
N GLN A 150 -0.48 5.55 8.62
CA GLN A 150 -1.43 4.48 8.94
C GLN A 150 -2.10 4.74 10.28
N ASN A 151 -3.36 4.32 10.41
CA ASN A 151 -4.04 4.33 11.70
C ASN A 151 -3.69 3.04 12.46
N MET A 152 -3.21 3.21 13.69
CA MET A 152 -2.79 2.14 14.59
C MET A 152 -3.83 2.04 15.70
N PRO A 153 -4.62 0.97 15.81
CA PRO A 153 -5.57 0.85 16.92
C PRO A 153 -4.89 0.94 18.28
N GLY A 154 -5.49 1.71 19.19
CA GLY A 154 -4.88 2.13 20.46
C GLY A 154 -3.86 3.27 20.35
N PHE A 155 -3.15 3.42 19.23
CA PHE A 155 -2.11 4.44 19.02
C PHE A 155 -2.54 5.59 18.07
N GLY A 156 -3.72 5.52 17.47
CA GLY A 156 -4.17 6.47 16.46
C GLY A 156 -3.25 6.52 15.24
N LYS A 157 -3.24 7.64 14.52
CA LYS A 157 -2.41 7.78 13.32
C LYS A 157 -0.92 7.82 13.67
N MET A 158 -0.09 7.18 12.86
CA MET A 158 1.36 7.16 12.99
C MET A 158 2.02 7.21 11.61
N ILE A 159 3.21 7.82 11.56
CA ILE A 159 3.95 8.08 10.33
C ILE A 159 5.12 7.08 10.26
N GLN A 160 5.15 6.22 9.25
CA GLN A 160 6.30 5.35 9.01
C GLN A 160 7.35 6.13 8.21
N ILE A 161 8.59 6.08 8.65
CA ILE A 161 9.70 6.81 8.01
C ILE A 161 10.86 5.90 7.66
N THR A 162 11.63 6.29 6.65
CA THR A 162 12.85 5.56 6.25
C THR A 162 14.12 6.11 6.89
N ALA A 163 14.04 7.27 7.55
CA ALA A 163 15.20 7.87 8.20
C ALA A 163 15.69 6.95 9.34
N PRO A 164 16.99 6.59 9.37
CA PRO A 164 17.51 5.70 10.40
C PRO A 164 17.48 6.37 11.77
N ILE A 165 16.82 5.74 12.74
CA ILE A 165 16.79 6.17 14.14
C ILE A 165 17.69 5.24 14.96
N SER A 166 18.48 5.79 15.87
CA SER A 166 19.26 5.06 16.87
C SER A 166 18.65 5.21 18.27
N SER A 167 19.12 4.44 19.25
CA SER A 167 18.56 4.46 20.62
C SER A 167 18.53 5.83 21.28
N GLY A 168 19.55 6.67 21.06
CA GLY A 168 19.57 8.05 21.57
C GLY A 168 18.71 9.05 20.79
N SER A 169 18.18 8.64 19.63
CA SER A 169 17.42 9.50 18.71
C SER A 169 15.91 9.45 18.95
N SER A 170 15.43 8.56 19.83
CA SER A 170 14.04 8.53 20.28
C SER A 170 13.66 9.88 20.87
N GLY A 171 12.55 10.47 20.42
CA GLY A 171 12.07 11.79 20.84
C GLY A 171 12.61 12.97 20.01
N SER A 172 13.40 12.70 18.98
CA SER A 172 13.89 13.74 18.06
C SER A 172 12.76 14.31 17.20
N PRO A 173 12.78 15.62 16.87
CA PRO A 173 11.83 16.17 15.92
C PRO A 173 12.05 15.59 14.52
N VAL A 174 10.95 15.17 13.89
CA VAL A 174 10.87 14.83 12.47
C VAL A 174 10.37 16.05 11.72
N VAL A 175 11.19 16.55 10.80
CA VAL A 175 11.02 17.86 10.17
C VAL A 175 10.88 17.69 8.66
N ASN A 176 9.92 18.39 8.05
CA ASN A 176 9.81 18.42 6.59
C ASN A 176 10.79 19.44 5.96
N MET A 177 10.87 19.47 4.64
CA MET A 177 11.76 20.39 3.92
C MET A 177 11.35 21.88 3.99
N LYS A 178 10.23 22.21 4.65
CA LYS A 178 9.84 23.59 4.99
C LYS A 178 10.36 24.02 6.37
N GLY A 179 10.92 23.10 7.15
CA GLY A 179 11.38 23.35 8.52
C GLY A 179 10.27 23.27 9.56
N GLU A 180 9.17 22.58 9.26
CA GLU A 180 8.05 22.35 10.17
C GLU A 180 8.21 20.99 10.84
N VAL A 181 7.97 20.91 12.17
CA VAL A 181 7.96 19.62 12.88
C VAL A 181 6.66 18.90 12.56
N ILE A 182 6.73 17.81 11.80
CA ILE A 182 5.57 17.01 11.41
C ILE A 182 5.32 15.82 12.35
N GLY A 183 6.28 15.51 13.21
CA GLY A 183 6.16 14.46 14.21
C GLY A 183 7.40 14.32 15.08
N MET A 184 7.39 13.30 15.94
CA MET A 184 8.49 12.97 16.85
C MET A 184 8.92 11.52 16.65
N ALA A 185 10.22 11.33 16.44
CA ALA A 185 10.83 10.06 16.11
C ALA A 185 10.67 9.05 17.24
N THR A 186 10.21 7.84 16.92
CA THR A 186 10.22 6.68 17.81
C THR A 186 10.62 5.46 16.98
N PHE A 187 11.28 4.49 17.59
CA PHE A 187 11.74 3.31 16.88
C PHE A 187 11.51 2.06 17.70
N GLN A 188 11.45 0.92 17.02
CA GLN A 188 11.37 -0.37 17.68
C GLN A 188 12.26 -1.39 17.00
N LEU A 189 12.86 -2.26 17.81
CA LEU A 189 13.53 -3.45 17.31
C LEU A 189 12.53 -4.59 17.18
N VAL A 190 12.41 -5.15 15.98
CA VAL A 190 11.66 -6.37 15.69
C VAL A 190 12.64 -7.34 15.03
N GLU A 191 12.90 -8.49 15.66
CA GLU A 191 13.85 -9.51 15.15
C GLU A 191 15.24 -8.96 14.73
N GLY A 192 15.72 -7.91 15.41
CA GLY A 192 17.00 -7.26 15.07
C GLY A 192 16.92 -6.23 13.93
N GLN A 193 15.75 -6.05 13.30
CA GLN A 193 15.47 -4.95 12.38
C GLN A 193 14.88 -3.74 13.11
N THR A 194 15.29 -2.54 12.72
CA THR A 194 14.76 -1.30 13.29
C THR A 194 13.64 -0.77 12.43
N LEU A 195 12.41 -0.76 12.96
CA LEU A 195 11.29 -0.04 12.36
C LEU A 195 11.26 1.38 12.91
N ASN A 196 11.26 2.36 11.99
CA ASN A 196 11.32 3.78 12.33
C ASN A 196 9.95 4.42 12.09
N PHE A 197 9.44 5.06 13.14
CA PHE A 197 8.16 5.74 13.12
C PHE A 197 8.30 7.18 13.61
N ALA A 198 7.25 7.96 13.38
CA ALA A 198 7.07 9.26 13.98
C ALA A 198 5.64 9.41 14.50
N ILE A 199 5.52 9.86 15.76
CA ILE A 199 4.26 10.25 16.37
C ILE A 199 3.81 11.56 15.71
N PRO A 200 2.62 11.66 15.11
CA PRO A 200 2.24 12.84 14.34
C PRO A 200 2.17 14.11 15.18
N GLY A 201 2.52 15.22 14.56
CA GLY A 201 2.47 16.54 15.18
C GLY A 201 1.07 16.93 15.67
N GLU A 202 0.00 16.42 15.05
CA GLU A 202 -1.37 16.56 15.56
C GLU A 202 -1.53 16.02 16.99
N ARG A 203 -0.96 14.84 17.27
CA ARG A 203 -1.04 14.21 18.60
C ARG A 203 -0.22 14.99 19.62
N ILE A 204 0.98 15.42 19.23
CA ILE A 204 1.85 16.29 20.03
C ILE A 204 1.16 17.61 20.38
N ALA A 205 0.48 18.25 19.42
CA ALA A 205 -0.21 19.52 19.62
C ALA A 205 -1.42 19.44 20.57
N ARG A 206 -2.00 18.24 20.74
CA ARG A 206 -3.06 17.98 21.72
C ARG A 206 -2.53 17.88 23.16
N LEU A 207 -1.23 17.61 23.33
CA LEU A 207 -0.58 17.49 24.64
C LEU A 207 -0.31 18.87 25.27
N LYS A 208 -1.38 19.51 25.71
CA LYS A 208 -1.37 20.81 26.39
C LYS A 208 -1.12 20.64 27.89
N ARG A 209 -0.64 21.70 28.56
CA ARG A 209 -0.47 21.69 30.02
C ARG A 209 -1.78 21.28 30.70
N ASP A 210 -1.70 20.26 31.55
CA ASP A 210 -2.80 19.73 32.35
C ASP A 210 -2.37 19.70 33.83
N LYS A 211 -3.02 18.90 34.69
CA LYS A 211 -2.68 18.69 36.11
C LYS A 211 -1.19 18.38 36.28
N GLU A 212 -0.41 19.42 36.59
CA GLU A 212 1.03 19.31 36.77
C GLU A 212 1.36 18.46 37.99
N LYS A 213 2.33 17.56 37.84
CA LYS A 213 2.83 16.70 38.90
C LYS A 213 4.33 16.91 39.02
N THR A 214 4.86 16.80 40.24
CA THR A 214 6.30 16.66 40.40
C THR A 214 6.76 15.32 39.80
N PHE A 215 8.02 15.25 39.40
CA PHE A 215 8.58 14.01 38.87
C PHE A 215 8.39 12.82 39.85
N ALA A 216 8.58 13.07 41.14
CA ALA A 216 8.38 12.10 42.22
C ALA A 216 6.93 11.60 42.32
N GLU A 217 5.94 12.50 42.25
CA GLU A 217 4.52 12.12 42.27
C GLU A 217 4.15 11.27 41.05
N TRP A 218 4.64 11.64 39.86
CA TRP A 218 4.39 10.87 38.63
C TRP A 218 5.00 9.46 38.68
N GLN A 219 6.20 9.31 39.24
CA GLN A 219 6.83 7.99 39.42
C GLN A 219 6.02 7.08 40.35
N LEU A 220 5.49 7.64 41.46
CA LEU A 220 4.70 6.88 42.43
C LEU A 220 3.37 6.39 41.82
N GLU A 221 2.71 7.22 41.00
CA GLU A 221 1.52 6.80 40.25
C GLU A 221 1.86 5.75 39.18
N GLY A 222 3.01 5.88 38.52
CA GLY A 222 3.50 4.91 37.54
C GLY A 222 3.83 3.53 38.13
N THR A 223 4.02 3.43 39.46
CA THR A 223 4.18 2.15 40.16
C THR A 223 2.85 1.46 40.50
N GLU A 224 1.71 2.17 40.49
CA GLU A 224 0.38 1.58 40.65
C GLU A 224 -0.31 1.29 39.30
N GLU A 225 0.04 2.03 38.24
CA GLU A 225 -0.43 1.82 36.87
C GLU A 225 0.76 1.57 35.92
N SER A 226 1.39 0.39 36.01
CA SER A 226 2.08 -0.13 34.84
C SER A 226 1.02 -0.34 33.76
N LEU A 227 1.35 -0.06 32.49
CA LEU A 227 0.58 -0.61 31.37
C LEU A 227 0.29 -2.07 31.72
N THR A 228 -0.97 -2.48 31.65
CA THR A 228 -1.26 -3.87 31.97
C THR A 228 -0.44 -4.71 31.00
N SER A 229 0.14 -5.82 31.45
CA SER A 229 0.91 -6.70 30.54
C SER A 229 0.18 -7.02 29.22
N ALA A 230 -1.15 -6.93 29.18
CA ALA A 230 -1.96 -7.10 27.97
C ALA A 230 -1.84 -5.93 26.97
N GLU A 231 -1.70 -4.68 27.41
CA GLU A 231 -1.52 -3.51 26.52
C GLU A 231 -0.14 -3.52 25.85
N GLU A 232 0.90 -3.91 26.59
CA GLU A 232 2.25 -4.09 26.03
C GLU A 232 2.29 -5.24 25.01
N LEU A 233 1.65 -6.37 25.33
CA LEU A 233 1.51 -7.49 24.39
C LEU A 233 0.72 -7.07 23.14
N TYR A 234 -0.36 -6.30 23.30
CA TYR A 234 -1.15 -5.82 22.19
C TYR A 234 -0.35 -4.90 21.27
N ALA A 235 0.36 -3.92 21.84
CA ALA A 235 1.26 -3.05 21.08
C ALA A 235 2.30 -3.88 20.33
N THR A 236 2.96 -4.82 21.01
CA THR A 236 3.97 -5.68 20.40
C THR A 236 3.40 -6.53 19.27
N GLY A 237 2.19 -7.05 19.40
CA GLY A 237 1.48 -7.76 18.33
C GLY A 237 1.24 -6.89 17.09
N ILE A 238 0.78 -5.66 17.30
CA ILE A 238 0.54 -4.68 16.20
C ILE A 238 1.84 -4.37 15.45
N ILE A 239 2.94 -4.24 16.18
CA ILE A 239 4.25 -3.94 15.61
C ILE A 239 4.76 -5.10 14.74
N ASN A 240 4.67 -6.35 15.21
CA ASN A 240 5.02 -7.53 14.42
C ASN A 240 4.11 -7.70 13.19
N LEU A 241 2.82 -7.34 13.31
CA LEU A 241 1.88 -7.38 12.20
C LEU A 241 2.35 -6.51 11.02
N TRP A 242 2.91 -5.33 11.29
CA TRP A 242 3.46 -4.47 10.23
C TRP A 242 4.83 -4.88 9.72
N ALA A 243 5.64 -5.50 10.58
CA ALA A 243 6.85 -6.17 10.15
C ALA A 243 6.54 -7.32 9.15
N ARG A 244 5.26 -7.73 9.07
CA ARG A 244 4.75 -8.89 8.32
C ARG A 244 5.16 -10.22 8.94
N ASP A 245 5.56 -10.19 10.21
CA ASP A 245 5.87 -11.36 11.03
C ASP A 245 4.56 -11.85 11.67
N TYR A 246 3.68 -12.38 10.81
CA TYR A 246 2.29 -12.68 11.18
C TYR A 246 2.16 -13.78 12.26
N GLU A 247 3.10 -14.73 12.32
CA GLU A 247 3.12 -15.78 13.37
C GLU A 247 3.46 -15.19 14.73
N GLU A 248 4.46 -14.31 14.79
CA GLU A 248 4.87 -13.67 16.03
C GLU A 248 3.79 -12.67 16.49
N ALA A 249 3.23 -11.88 15.57
CA ALA A 249 2.07 -11.04 15.85
C ALA A 249 0.89 -11.83 16.42
N LEU A 250 0.59 -12.98 15.82
CA LEU A 250 -0.47 -13.88 16.26
C LEU A 250 -0.24 -14.35 17.70
N SER A 251 0.99 -14.77 18.05
CA SER A 251 1.32 -15.25 19.40
C SER A 251 1.06 -14.16 20.46
N TYR A 252 1.42 -12.91 20.17
CA TYR A 252 1.15 -11.78 21.05
C TYR A 252 -0.34 -11.53 21.22
N PHE A 253 -1.12 -11.50 20.14
CA PHE A 253 -2.58 -11.28 20.26
C PHE A 253 -3.29 -12.44 20.96
N GLU A 254 -2.82 -13.68 20.82
CA GLU A 254 -3.33 -14.82 21.58
C GLU A 254 -3.10 -14.66 23.08
N GLU A 255 -1.92 -14.18 23.50
CA GLU A 255 -1.65 -13.87 24.90
C GLU A 255 -2.52 -12.70 25.41
N VAL A 256 -2.80 -11.70 24.56
CA VAL A 256 -3.74 -10.61 24.90
C VAL A 256 -5.13 -11.16 25.20
N VAL A 257 -5.69 -12.03 24.34
CA VAL A 257 -7.04 -12.57 24.57
C VAL A 257 -7.09 -13.59 25.72
N LYS A 258 -5.98 -14.27 26.05
CA LYS A 258 -5.89 -15.09 27.27
C LYS A 258 -6.02 -14.24 28.53
N LYS A 259 -5.36 -13.08 28.56
CA LYS A 259 -5.41 -12.13 29.70
C LYS A 259 -6.69 -11.31 29.72
N ASN A 260 -7.21 -10.94 28.55
CA ASN A 260 -8.44 -10.18 28.38
C ASN A 260 -9.33 -10.79 27.28
N PRO A 261 -10.17 -11.78 27.63
CA PRO A 261 -11.05 -12.47 26.66
C PRO A 261 -12.16 -11.59 26.05
N ARG A 262 -12.28 -10.32 26.47
CA ARG A 262 -13.24 -9.36 25.92
C ARG A 262 -12.57 -8.31 25.03
N ASN A 263 -11.32 -8.51 24.63
CA ASN A 263 -10.65 -7.62 23.70
C ASN A 263 -11.04 -7.95 22.24
N ALA A 264 -12.01 -7.23 21.69
CA ALA A 264 -12.49 -7.42 20.32
C ALA A 264 -11.40 -7.16 19.27
N ASP A 265 -10.54 -6.16 19.49
CA ASP A 265 -9.51 -5.78 18.53
C ASP A 265 -8.40 -6.82 18.45
N ALA A 266 -8.04 -7.45 19.58
CA ALA A 266 -7.08 -8.55 19.58
C ALA A 266 -7.62 -9.76 18.80
N TYR A 267 -8.91 -10.11 18.96
CA TYR A 267 -9.54 -11.15 18.13
C TYR A 267 -9.61 -10.76 16.65
N PHE A 268 -9.87 -9.49 16.34
CA PHE A 268 -9.83 -9.00 14.96
C PHE A 268 -8.44 -9.23 14.36
N TYR A 269 -7.37 -8.86 15.08
CA TYR A 269 -6.02 -9.02 14.59
C TYR A 269 -5.51 -10.46 14.55
N ILE A 270 -5.96 -11.34 15.45
CA ILE A 270 -5.80 -12.80 15.30
C ILE A 270 -6.39 -13.25 13.95
N GLY A 271 -7.57 -12.74 13.60
CA GLY A 271 -8.22 -13.01 12.32
C GLY A 271 -7.41 -12.51 11.13
N VAL A 272 -6.89 -11.28 11.19
CA VAL A 272 -6.04 -10.70 10.16
C VAL A 272 -4.76 -11.52 9.96
N CYS A 273 -4.05 -11.87 11.04
CA CYS A 273 -2.84 -12.70 10.97
C CYS A 273 -3.11 -14.06 10.32
N ASN A 274 -4.16 -14.76 10.76
CA ASN A 274 -4.54 -16.05 10.18
C ASN A 274 -4.91 -15.92 8.70
N GLY A 275 -5.64 -14.86 8.30
CA GLY A 275 -5.93 -14.59 6.89
C GLY A 275 -4.68 -14.37 6.06
N LYS A 276 -3.68 -13.63 6.58
CA LYS A 276 -2.38 -13.42 5.89
C LYS A 276 -1.55 -14.70 5.79
N LEU A 277 -1.73 -15.64 6.72
CA LEU A 277 -1.12 -16.97 6.72
C LEU A 277 -1.90 -17.99 5.87
N GLY A 278 -3.02 -17.62 5.25
CA GLY A 278 -3.89 -18.53 4.48
C GLY A 278 -4.75 -19.46 5.33
N ARG A 279 -4.79 -19.25 6.65
CA ARG A 279 -5.58 -20.00 7.65
C ARG A 279 -6.99 -19.42 7.74
N TYR A 280 -7.75 -19.51 6.65
CA TYR A 280 -9.03 -18.78 6.54
C TYR A 280 -10.14 -19.31 7.46
N THR A 281 -10.07 -20.57 7.89
CA THR A 281 -11.03 -21.13 8.86
C THR A 281 -10.86 -20.48 10.23
N GLU A 282 -9.62 -20.45 10.72
CA GLU A 282 -9.21 -19.82 11.97
C GLU A 282 -9.45 -18.31 11.92
N ALA A 283 -9.18 -17.68 10.77
CA ALA A 283 -9.49 -16.28 10.55
C ALA A 283 -10.99 -15.98 10.75
N ALA A 284 -11.86 -16.78 10.11
CA ALA A 284 -13.30 -16.62 10.22
C ALA A 284 -13.80 -16.83 11.66
N GLU A 285 -13.21 -17.76 12.41
CA GLU A 285 -13.53 -17.97 13.83
C GLU A 285 -13.14 -16.76 14.69
N ALA A 286 -11.94 -16.23 14.49
CA ALA A 286 -11.46 -15.07 15.22
C ALA A 286 -12.30 -13.81 14.93
N PHE A 287 -12.65 -13.55 13.67
CA PHE A 287 -13.55 -12.44 13.32
C PHE A 287 -14.95 -12.60 13.95
N LYS A 288 -15.49 -13.83 14.00
CA LYS A 288 -16.76 -14.08 14.73
C LYS A 288 -16.64 -13.77 16.22
N GLN A 289 -15.51 -14.07 16.84
CA GLN A 289 -15.29 -13.69 18.25
C GLN A 289 -15.25 -12.18 18.42
N ALA A 290 -14.52 -11.46 17.55
CA ALA A 290 -14.50 -10.00 17.54
C ALA A 290 -15.91 -9.41 17.40
N ILE A 291 -16.71 -9.92 16.45
CA ILE A 291 -18.10 -9.49 16.21
C ILE A 291 -19.01 -9.85 17.40
N ARG A 292 -18.82 -11.01 18.04
CA ARG A 292 -19.60 -11.39 19.23
C ARG A 292 -19.40 -10.40 20.38
N ILE A 293 -18.18 -9.88 20.53
CA ILE A 293 -17.83 -8.91 21.57
C ILE A 293 -18.28 -7.50 21.16
N LYS A 294 -18.07 -7.13 19.89
CA LYS A 294 -18.41 -5.83 19.30
C LYS A 294 -19.25 -6.04 18.02
N PRO A 295 -20.59 -6.11 18.13
CA PRO A 295 -21.46 -6.42 16.99
C PRO A 295 -21.43 -5.39 15.85
N ASP A 296 -21.12 -4.13 16.17
CA ASP A 296 -21.00 -2.99 15.25
C ASP A 296 -19.57 -2.83 14.69
N TYR A 297 -18.77 -3.90 14.67
CA TYR A 297 -17.42 -3.88 14.10
C TYR A 297 -17.45 -4.11 12.58
N ALA A 298 -17.76 -3.06 11.80
CA ALA A 298 -17.87 -3.11 10.35
C ALA A 298 -16.67 -3.80 9.67
N GLU A 299 -15.45 -3.42 10.05
CA GLU A 299 -14.22 -3.97 9.49
C GLU A 299 -14.13 -5.50 9.73
N ALA A 300 -14.46 -5.98 10.93
CA ALA A 300 -14.48 -7.41 11.23
C ALA A 300 -15.52 -8.18 10.39
N HIS A 301 -16.69 -7.59 10.11
CA HIS A 301 -17.67 -8.18 9.19
C HIS A 301 -17.15 -8.25 7.75
N ASN A 302 -16.48 -7.20 7.27
CA ASN A 302 -15.88 -7.19 5.94
C ASN A 302 -14.79 -8.28 5.82
N TYR A 303 -13.86 -8.36 6.78
CA TYR A 303 -12.82 -9.38 6.76
C TYR A 303 -13.35 -10.81 6.98
N LEU A 304 -14.43 -10.98 7.75
CA LEU A 304 -15.15 -12.26 7.82
C LEU A 304 -15.73 -12.65 6.45
N GLY A 305 -16.28 -11.69 5.71
CA GLY A 305 -16.74 -11.88 4.36
C GLY A 305 -15.63 -12.33 3.41
N VAL A 306 -14.45 -11.71 3.50
CA VAL A 306 -13.27 -12.11 2.73
C VAL A 306 -12.85 -13.54 3.07
N ALA A 307 -12.73 -13.87 4.36
CA ALA A 307 -12.36 -15.22 4.79
C ALA A 307 -13.36 -16.28 4.27
N TYR A 308 -14.67 -15.98 4.28
CA TYR A 308 -15.66 -16.86 3.68
C TYR A 308 -15.55 -16.99 2.16
N ALA A 309 -15.26 -15.89 1.44
CA ALA A 309 -15.07 -15.94 0.00
C ALA A 309 -13.89 -16.84 -0.39
N GLU A 310 -12.76 -16.72 0.32
CA GLU A 310 -11.57 -17.57 0.14
C GLU A 310 -11.84 -19.05 0.45
N LEU A 311 -12.77 -19.34 1.37
CA LEU A 311 -13.25 -20.69 1.66
C LEU A 311 -14.31 -21.20 0.65
N GLY A 312 -14.66 -20.43 -0.38
CA GLY A 312 -15.73 -20.76 -1.34
C GLY A 312 -17.15 -20.65 -0.76
N ARG A 313 -17.30 -20.09 0.44
CA ARG A 313 -18.56 -19.93 1.18
C ARG A 313 -19.27 -18.62 0.79
N TYR A 314 -19.49 -18.43 -0.51
CA TYR A 314 -19.92 -17.15 -1.07
C TYR A 314 -21.26 -16.60 -0.53
N LYS A 315 -22.21 -17.46 -0.16
CA LYS A 315 -23.48 -17.00 0.42
C LYS A 315 -23.28 -16.35 1.79
N GLU A 316 -22.39 -16.92 2.59
CA GLU A 316 -22.07 -16.40 3.93
C GLU A 316 -21.21 -15.14 3.82
N ALA A 317 -20.32 -15.09 2.83
CA ALA A 317 -19.57 -13.89 2.49
C ALA A 317 -20.50 -12.70 2.15
N VAL A 318 -21.51 -12.92 1.30
CA VAL A 318 -22.52 -11.90 0.95
C VAL A 318 -23.20 -11.31 2.20
N GLU A 319 -23.61 -12.16 3.14
CA GLU A 319 -24.29 -11.69 4.35
C GLU A 319 -23.33 -10.91 5.26
N ALA A 320 -22.08 -11.35 5.41
CA ALA A 320 -21.07 -10.61 6.16
C ALA A 320 -20.77 -9.23 5.54
N PHE A 321 -20.58 -9.14 4.21
CA PHE A 321 -20.37 -7.85 3.55
C PHE A 321 -21.58 -6.92 3.66
N LYS A 322 -22.80 -7.45 3.57
CA LYS A 322 -24.01 -6.64 3.81
C LYS A 322 -24.08 -6.10 5.23
N GLN A 323 -23.66 -6.86 6.24
CA GLN A 323 -23.59 -6.37 7.62
C GLN A 323 -22.54 -5.26 7.75
N ALA A 324 -21.36 -5.43 7.14
CA ALA A 324 -20.34 -4.37 7.08
C ALA A 324 -20.91 -3.07 6.47
N ILE A 325 -21.58 -3.17 5.32
CA ILE A 325 -22.23 -2.03 4.63
C ILE A 325 -23.39 -1.44 5.46
N HIS A 326 -24.12 -2.27 6.20
CA HIS A 326 -25.21 -1.77 7.05
C HIS A 326 -24.67 -0.90 8.20
N ILE A 327 -23.52 -1.28 8.77
CA ILE A 327 -22.86 -0.56 9.85
C ILE A 327 -22.13 0.68 9.30
N GLU A 328 -21.37 0.52 8.21
CA GLU A 328 -20.63 1.59 7.53
C GLU A 328 -21.01 1.64 6.03
N PRO A 329 -22.04 2.43 5.66
CA PRO A 329 -22.54 2.50 4.28
C PRO A 329 -21.52 3.03 3.26
N ASP A 330 -20.56 3.83 3.73
CA ASP A 330 -19.52 4.48 2.93
C ASP A 330 -18.21 3.66 2.87
N ASP A 331 -18.23 2.37 3.21
CA ASP A 331 -17.07 1.47 2.99
C ASP A 331 -17.02 0.97 1.54
N ALA A 332 -16.21 1.63 0.71
CA ALA A 332 -16.00 1.24 -0.69
C ALA A 332 -15.46 -0.20 -0.85
N ASN A 333 -14.64 -0.68 0.09
CA ASN A 333 -14.06 -2.02 0.01
C ASN A 333 -15.13 -3.09 0.24
N ALA A 334 -16.04 -2.89 1.21
CA ALA A 334 -17.14 -3.82 1.44
C ALA A 334 -18.08 -3.91 0.22
N HIS A 335 -18.41 -2.79 -0.43
CA HIS A 335 -19.18 -2.79 -1.69
C HIS A 335 -18.42 -3.50 -2.83
N TYR A 336 -17.12 -3.24 -2.96
CA TYR A 336 -16.29 -3.91 -3.97
C TYR A 336 -16.25 -5.43 -3.75
N ASN A 337 -15.97 -5.88 -2.53
CA ASN A 337 -15.91 -7.29 -2.17
C ASN A 337 -17.27 -7.99 -2.35
N LEU A 338 -18.36 -7.31 -2.01
CA LEU A 338 -19.71 -7.79 -2.31
C LEU A 338 -19.93 -7.96 -3.82
N GLY A 339 -19.46 -7.00 -4.62
CA GLY A 339 -19.51 -7.04 -6.08
C GLY A 339 -18.77 -8.26 -6.63
N VAL A 340 -17.53 -8.49 -6.20
CA VAL A 340 -16.72 -9.67 -6.59
C VAL A 340 -17.43 -10.96 -6.21
N THR A 341 -17.97 -11.05 -5.00
CA THR A 341 -18.69 -12.24 -4.53
C THR A 341 -19.96 -12.52 -5.35
N TYR A 342 -20.65 -11.46 -5.79
CA TYR A 342 -21.77 -11.63 -6.73
C TYR A 342 -21.34 -12.09 -8.11
N VAL A 343 -20.14 -11.77 -8.57
CA VAL A 343 -19.59 -12.34 -9.80
C VAL A 343 -19.41 -13.84 -9.67
N GLU A 344 -18.81 -14.32 -8.58
CA GLU A 344 -18.60 -15.75 -8.29
C GLU A 344 -19.92 -16.52 -8.21
N LEU A 345 -20.97 -15.90 -7.69
CA LEU A 345 -22.33 -16.47 -7.64
C LEU A 345 -23.10 -16.37 -8.98
N GLY A 346 -22.55 -15.72 -10.01
CA GLY A 346 -23.23 -15.47 -11.29
C GLY A 346 -24.30 -14.37 -11.24
N TYR A 347 -24.41 -13.61 -10.14
CA TYR A 347 -25.37 -12.54 -9.96
C TYR A 347 -24.89 -11.21 -10.58
N HIS A 348 -24.62 -11.23 -11.88
CA HIS A 348 -23.97 -10.12 -12.61
C HIS A 348 -24.66 -8.75 -12.47
N LYS A 349 -26.00 -8.70 -12.43
CA LYS A 349 -26.72 -7.42 -12.24
C LYS A 349 -26.46 -6.81 -10.86
N ARG A 350 -26.44 -7.63 -9.81
CA ARG A 350 -26.12 -7.17 -8.45
C ARG A 350 -24.65 -6.79 -8.31
N ALA A 351 -23.75 -7.51 -8.99
CA ALA A 351 -22.33 -7.15 -9.04
C ALA A 351 -22.13 -5.74 -9.64
N VAL A 352 -22.84 -5.41 -10.73
CA VAL A 352 -22.81 -4.06 -11.33
C VAL A 352 -23.24 -2.98 -10.34
N GLU A 353 -24.34 -3.22 -9.59
CA GLU A 353 -24.82 -2.26 -8.58
C GLU A 353 -23.80 -2.05 -7.47
N ALA A 354 -23.24 -3.14 -6.93
CA ALA A 354 -22.23 -3.08 -5.87
C ALA A 354 -20.94 -2.37 -6.33
N PHE A 355 -20.42 -2.67 -7.51
CA PHE A 355 -19.26 -1.96 -8.06
C PHE A 355 -19.54 -0.48 -8.30
N LYS A 356 -20.74 -0.10 -8.75
CA LYS A 356 -21.11 1.30 -8.89
C LYS A 356 -21.14 2.05 -7.56
N GLN A 357 -21.61 1.41 -6.49
CA GLN A 357 -21.57 2.02 -5.15
C GLN A 357 -20.12 2.20 -4.69
N ALA A 358 -19.28 1.18 -4.84
CA ALA A 358 -17.85 1.28 -4.52
C ALA A 358 -17.17 2.45 -5.28
N ILE A 359 -17.45 2.60 -6.57
CA ILE A 359 -16.94 3.69 -7.41
C ILE A 359 -17.52 5.06 -7.00
N CYS A 360 -18.79 5.12 -6.60
CA CYS A 360 -19.43 6.36 -6.15
C CYS A 360 -18.76 6.88 -4.87
N ILE A 361 -18.43 5.98 -3.95
CA ILE A 361 -17.74 6.29 -2.70
C ILE A 361 -16.26 6.61 -2.96
N LYS A 362 -15.59 5.77 -3.75
CA LYS A 362 -14.16 5.88 -4.09
C LYS A 362 -13.95 5.87 -5.61
N PRO A 363 -13.97 7.03 -6.28
CA PRO A 363 -13.89 7.12 -7.74
C PRO A 363 -12.58 6.62 -8.35
N ASP A 364 -11.49 6.59 -7.57
CA ASP A 364 -10.16 6.13 -7.96
C ASP A 364 -9.92 4.64 -7.67
N LEU A 365 -10.96 3.87 -7.31
CA LEU A 365 -10.87 2.42 -7.13
C LEU A 365 -10.78 1.68 -8.48
N ILE A 366 -9.54 1.50 -8.95
CA ILE A 366 -9.21 0.95 -10.27
C ILE A 366 -9.83 -0.43 -10.49
N GLU A 367 -9.73 -1.31 -9.48
CA GLU A 367 -10.18 -2.70 -9.54
C GLU A 367 -11.70 -2.78 -9.75
N ALA A 368 -12.46 -1.88 -9.11
CA ALA A 368 -13.90 -1.79 -9.29
C ALA A 368 -14.27 -1.34 -10.72
N GLN A 369 -13.56 -0.36 -11.29
CA GLN A 369 -13.76 0.08 -12.67
C GLN A 369 -13.45 -1.04 -13.67
N TYR A 370 -12.32 -1.72 -13.49
CA TYR A 370 -11.94 -2.84 -14.35
C TYR A 370 -12.96 -3.99 -14.29
N ASN A 371 -13.35 -4.41 -13.08
CA ASN A 371 -14.32 -5.49 -12.91
C ASN A 371 -15.72 -5.11 -13.41
N LEU A 372 -16.11 -3.84 -13.27
CA LEU A 372 -17.33 -3.33 -13.86
C LEU A 372 -17.31 -3.44 -15.39
N GLY A 373 -16.18 -3.09 -16.02
CA GLY A 373 -15.97 -3.26 -17.47
C GLY A 373 -16.07 -4.72 -17.91
N MET A 374 -15.44 -5.63 -17.18
CA MET A 374 -15.51 -7.08 -17.42
C MET A 374 -16.94 -7.59 -17.37
N ILE A 375 -17.71 -7.20 -16.35
CA ILE A 375 -19.09 -7.67 -16.17
C ILE A 375 -20.02 -7.05 -17.22
N TYR A 376 -19.81 -5.80 -17.61
CA TYR A 376 -20.53 -5.22 -18.74
C TYR A 376 -20.26 -5.98 -20.04
N GLY A 377 -19.02 -6.37 -20.30
CA GLY A 377 -18.66 -7.23 -21.43
C GLY A 377 -19.42 -8.56 -21.41
N LYS A 378 -19.46 -9.25 -20.26
CA LYS A 378 -20.21 -10.51 -20.09
C LYS A 378 -21.73 -10.33 -20.31
N LEU A 379 -22.28 -9.17 -19.98
CA LEU A 379 -23.69 -8.83 -20.19
C LEU A 379 -23.99 -8.31 -21.61
N GLY A 380 -23.00 -8.23 -22.50
CA GLY A 380 -23.15 -7.68 -23.85
C GLY A 380 -23.28 -6.15 -23.91
N ARG A 381 -23.02 -5.45 -22.79
CA ARG A 381 -23.10 -3.99 -22.63
C ARG A 381 -21.77 -3.34 -22.98
N TYR A 382 -21.36 -3.46 -24.25
CA TYR A 382 -20.00 -3.14 -24.68
C TYR A 382 -19.65 -1.65 -24.63
N GLU A 383 -20.64 -0.76 -24.76
CA GLU A 383 -20.45 0.68 -24.65
C GLU A 383 -20.08 1.06 -23.20
N GLU A 384 -20.83 0.54 -22.23
CA GLU A 384 -20.50 0.76 -20.81
C GLU A 384 -19.20 0.05 -20.40
N ALA A 385 -18.91 -1.11 -20.97
CA ALA A 385 -17.64 -1.79 -20.76
C ALA A 385 -16.45 -0.94 -21.25
N THR A 386 -16.58 -0.35 -22.43
CA THR A 386 -15.57 0.56 -23.01
C THR A 386 -15.30 1.75 -22.11
N GLU A 387 -16.37 2.37 -21.58
CA GLU A 387 -16.22 3.52 -20.68
C GLU A 387 -15.53 3.12 -19.37
N ALA A 388 -15.96 2.02 -18.75
CA ALA A 388 -15.35 1.52 -17.52
C ALA A 388 -13.85 1.19 -17.68
N PHE A 389 -13.46 0.53 -18.78
CA PHE A 389 -12.04 0.27 -19.07
C PHE A 389 -11.26 1.56 -19.34
N LYS A 390 -11.84 2.54 -20.05
CA LYS A 390 -11.20 3.85 -20.23
C LYS A 390 -10.99 4.58 -18.92
N GLN A 391 -11.95 4.50 -17.99
CA GLN A 391 -11.82 5.08 -16.66
C GLN A 391 -10.70 4.40 -15.86
N ALA A 392 -10.63 3.07 -15.87
CA ALA A 392 -9.53 2.32 -15.24
C ALA A 392 -8.16 2.74 -15.82
N ILE A 393 -8.04 2.80 -17.15
CA ILE A 393 -6.81 3.22 -17.86
C ILE A 393 -6.44 4.69 -17.57
N ARG A 394 -7.44 5.56 -17.36
CA ARG A 394 -7.20 6.97 -17.02
C ARG A 394 -6.59 7.10 -15.62
N ILE A 395 -6.98 6.25 -14.69
CA ILE A 395 -6.46 6.24 -13.32
C ILE A 395 -5.07 5.57 -13.29
N ASP A 396 -4.95 4.38 -13.87
CA ASP A 396 -3.66 3.72 -14.09
C ASP A 396 -3.48 3.27 -15.56
N PRO A 397 -2.59 3.93 -16.31
CA PRO A 397 -2.29 3.57 -17.69
C PRO A 397 -1.60 2.20 -17.89
N HIS A 398 -1.14 1.54 -16.82
CA HIS A 398 -0.33 0.32 -16.86
C HIS A 398 -1.12 -0.98 -16.68
N ILE A 399 -2.44 -0.96 -16.84
CA ILE A 399 -3.28 -2.15 -16.78
C ILE A 399 -3.33 -2.82 -18.16
N ALA A 400 -2.44 -3.77 -18.43
CA ALA A 400 -2.33 -4.43 -19.73
C ALA A 400 -3.63 -5.12 -20.16
N GLU A 401 -4.31 -5.78 -19.22
CA GLU A 401 -5.57 -6.49 -19.41
C GLU A 401 -6.70 -5.54 -19.84
N ALA A 402 -6.76 -4.32 -19.29
CA ALA A 402 -7.76 -3.32 -19.68
C ALA A 402 -7.56 -2.86 -21.13
N HIS A 403 -6.30 -2.64 -21.55
CA HIS A 403 -5.98 -2.32 -22.96
C HIS A 403 -6.32 -3.50 -23.88
N CYS A 404 -6.04 -4.73 -23.46
CA CYS A 404 -6.38 -5.93 -24.23
C CYS A 404 -7.91 -6.07 -24.41
N ASN A 405 -8.68 -5.95 -23.33
CA ASN A 405 -10.15 -6.02 -23.37
C ASN A 405 -10.76 -4.90 -24.22
N LEU A 406 -10.21 -3.69 -24.16
CA LEU A 406 -10.62 -2.58 -25.02
C LEU A 406 -10.35 -2.91 -26.50
N GLY A 407 -9.19 -3.51 -26.79
CA GLY A 407 -8.85 -4.00 -28.13
C GLY A 407 -9.82 -5.05 -28.66
N LEU A 408 -10.22 -6.00 -27.81
CA LEU A 408 -11.23 -7.02 -28.14
C LEU A 408 -12.59 -6.39 -28.45
N ILE A 409 -13.04 -5.41 -27.66
CA ILE A 409 -14.28 -4.69 -27.91
C ILE A 409 -14.22 -3.94 -29.24
N TYR A 410 -13.12 -3.23 -29.52
CA TYR A 410 -12.94 -2.55 -30.80
C TYR A 410 -12.96 -3.53 -31.99
N GLY A 411 -12.29 -4.68 -31.86
CA GLY A 411 -12.31 -5.73 -32.89
C GLY A 411 -13.72 -6.24 -33.16
N LYS A 412 -14.53 -6.43 -32.11
CA LYS A 412 -15.93 -6.87 -32.24
C LYS A 412 -16.81 -5.91 -33.05
N PHE A 413 -16.52 -4.61 -32.99
CA PHE A 413 -17.21 -3.58 -33.77
C PHE A 413 -16.53 -3.24 -35.10
N GLY A 414 -15.52 -4.01 -35.52
CA GLY A 414 -14.80 -3.79 -36.77
C GLY A 414 -13.81 -2.61 -36.74
N HIS A 415 -13.55 -2.04 -35.56
CA HIS A 415 -12.59 -0.95 -35.35
C HIS A 415 -11.16 -1.50 -35.21
N TYR A 416 -10.69 -2.24 -36.21
CA TYR A 416 -9.43 -2.98 -36.13
C TYR A 416 -8.18 -2.10 -35.99
N LYS A 417 -8.22 -0.84 -36.47
CA LYS A 417 -7.10 0.10 -36.30
C LYS A 417 -6.93 0.51 -34.83
N GLU A 418 -8.04 0.75 -34.14
CA GLU A 418 -8.12 1.04 -32.72
C GLU A 418 -7.73 -0.19 -31.90
N ALA A 419 -8.20 -1.38 -32.30
CA ALA A 419 -7.82 -2.65 -31.69
C ALA A 419 -6.30 -2.87 -31.72
N VAL A 420 -5.66 -2.68 -32.88
CA VAL A 420 -4.19 -2.77 -33.02
C VAL A 420 -3.46 -1.82 -32.07
N LYS A 421 -3.96 -0.58 -31.90
CA LYS A 421 -3.34 0.38 -30.97
C LYS A 421 -3.44 -0.11 -29.52
N ALA A 422 -4.61 -0.61 -29.13
CA ALA A 422 -4.88 -1.11 -27.80
C ALA A 422 -4.03 -2.35 -27.47
N PHE A 423 -4.00 -3.36 -28.36
CA PHE A 423 -3.17 -4.56 -28.16
C PHE A 423 -1.68 -4.24 -28.09
N LYS A 424 -1.18 -3.32 -28.93
CA LYS A 424 0.22 -2.86 -28.83
C LYS A 424 0.52 -2.19 -27.50
N GLN A 425 -0.44 -1.44 -26.95
CA GLN A 425 -0.28 -0.82 -25.65
C GLN A 425 -0.24 -1.87 -24.53
N ALA A 426 -1.11 -2.89 -24.59
CA ALA A 426 -1.07 -4.03 -23.68
C ALA A 426 0.30 -4.75 -23.73
N ILE A 427 0.79 -5.07 -24.94
CA ILE A 427 2.10 -5.71 -25.15
C ILE A 427 3.27 -4.83 -24.68
N ARG A 428 3.18 -3.52 -24.83
CA ARG A 428 4.23 -2.60 -24.34
C ARG A 428 4.35 -2.66 -22.81
N ILE A 429 3.24 -2.83 -22.12
CA ILE A 429 3.17 -2.94 -20.66
C ILE A 429 3.60 -4.34 -20.21
N LYS A 430 3.04 -5.37 -20.85
CA LYS A 430 3.27 -6.80 -20.56
C LYS A 430 3.76 -7.51 -21.84
N PRO A 431 5.08 -7.52 -22.10
CA PRO A 431 5.64 -8.08 -23.34
C PRO A 431 5.40 -9.57 -23.54
N ASP A 432 5.23 -10.32 -22.44
CA ASP A 432 4.96 -11.76 -22.36
C ASP A 432 3.47 -12.12 -22.42
N TYR A 433 2.60 -11.19 -22.81
CA TYR A 433 1.16 -11.43 -22.92
C TYR A 433 0.79 -12.14 -24.24
N ALA A 434 0.86 -13.47 -24.24
CA ALA A 434 0.64 -14.31 -25.43
C ALA A 434 -0.71 -14.04 -26.13
N GLU A 435 -1.80 -13.92 -25.38
CA GLU A 435 -3.14 -13.66 -25.92
C GLU A 435 -3.21 -12.29 -26.61
N ALA A 436 -2.56 -11.25 -26.06
CA ALA A 436 -2.53 -9.94 -26.70
C ALA A 436 -1.76 -9.96 -28.04
N HIS A 437 -0.69 -10.76 -28.15
CA HIS A 437 -0.01 -10.98 -29.43
C HIS A 437 -0.89 -11.74 -30.43
N ASN A 438 -1.64 -12.74 -29.97
CA ASN A 438 -2.58 -13.47 -30.81
C ASN A 438 -3.69 -12.53 -31.35
N PHE A 439 -4.35 -11.78 -30.47
CA PHE A 439 -5.40 -10.84 -30.88
C PHE A 439 -4.87 -9.70 -31.77
N LEU A 440 -3.63 -9.26 -31.56
CA LEU A 440 -2.96 -8.34 -32.47
C LEU A 440 -2.78 -8.96 -33.86
N GLY A 441 -2.43 -10.24 -33.93
CA GLY A 441 -2.33 -11.00 -35.17
C GLY A 441 -3.67 -11.05 -35.91
N VAL A 442 -4.75 -11.43 -35.21
CA VAL A 442 -6.12 -11.45 -35.75
C VAL A 442 -6.51 -10.08 -36.28
N ALA A 443 -6.30 -9.01 -35.51
CA ALA A 443 -6.63 -7.66 -35.95
C ALA A 443 -5.82 -7.21 -37.18
N TYR A 444 -4.60 -7.75 -37.40
CA TYR A 444 -3.85 -7.51 -38.63
C TYR A 444 -4.40 -8.29 -39.82
N VAL A 445 -4.86 -9.54 -39.64
CA VAL A 445 -5.53 -10.32 -40.69
C VAL A 445 -6.73 -9.56 -41.24
N GLU A 446 -7.58 -9.04 -40.35
CA GLU A 446 -8.76 -8.25 -40.70
C GLU A 446 -8.44 -6.93 -41.43
N LEU A 447 -7.22 -6.41 -41.23
CA LEU A 447 -6.72 -5.24 -41.96
C LEU A 447 -5.98 -5.60 -43.26
N GLY A 448 -5.91 -6.88 -43.64
CA GLY A 448 -5.15 -7.37 -44.80
C GLY A 448 -3.62 -7.32 -44.62
N ARG A 449 -3.14 -7.17 -43.38
CA ARG A 449 -1.72 -7.00 -43.03
C ARG A 449 -1.09 -8.32 -42.61
N TYR A 450 -1.15 -9.30 -43.51
CA TYR A 450 -0.81 -10.70 -43.20
C TYR A 450 0.66 -10.90 -42.76
N LYS A 451 1.61 -10.11 -43.28
CA LYS A 451 3.02 -10.19 -42.85
C LYS A 451 3.21 -9.79 -41.38
N GLU A 452 2.51 -8.76 -40.94
CA GLU A 452 2.50 -8.36 -39.53
C GLU A 452 1.72 -9.34 -38.66
N ALA A 453 0.64 -9.92 -39.18
CA ALA A 453 -0.11 -10.98 -38.49
C ALA A 453 0.78 -12.19 -38.18
N VAL A 454 1.50 -12.71 -39.18
CA VAL A 454 2.46 -13.82 -39.02
C VAL A 454 3.49 -13.52 -37.92
N LYS A 455 4.02 -12.30 -37.87
CA LYS A 455 4.98 -11.91 -36.82
C LYS A 455 4.33 -11.96 -35.43
N ALA A 456 3.13 -11.43 -35.29
CA ALA A 456 2.42 -11.40 -34.01
C ALA A 456 2.07 -12.81 -33.53
N PHE A 457 1.53 -13.68 -34.40
CA PHE A 457 1.24 -15.07 -34.04
C PHE A 457 2.50 -15.85 -33.67
N LYS A 458 3.62 -15.65 -34.37
CA LYS A 458 4.90 -16.26 -33.98
C LYS A 458 5.38 -15.81 -32.59
N GLN A 459 5.15 -14.56 -32.21
CA GLN A 459 5.45 -14.10 -30.85
C GLN A 459 4.53 -14.79 -29.82
N ALA A 460 3.23 -14.88 -30.10
CA ALA A 460 2.28 -15.60 -29.24
C ALA A 460 2.70 -17.06 -29.02
N ILE A 461 3.04 -17.78 -30.10
CA ILE A 461 3.49 -19.18 -30.06
C ILE A 461 4.87 -19.33 -29.40
N GLY A 462 5.75 -18.34 -29.57
CA GLY A 462 7.05 -18.33 -28.90
C GLY A 462 6.93 -18.19 -27.38
N LEU A 463 5.90 -17.48 -26.90
CA LEU A 463 5.57 -17.34 -25.49
C LEU A 463 4.80 -18.56 -24.96
N GLN A 464 3.88 -19.08 -25.75
CA GLN A 464 3.04 -20.23 -25.41
C GLN A 464 3.06 -21.26 -26.57
N PRO A 465 3.96 -22.27 -26.52
CA PRO A 465 4.14 -23.22 -27.62
C PRO A 465 2.93 -24.12 -27.92
N ASP A 466 2.06 -24.35 -26.94
CA ASP A 466 0.84 -25.16 -27.03
C ASP A 466 -0.42 -24.35 -27.39
N TYR A 467 -0.26 -23.07 -27.76
CA TYR A 467 -1.39 -22.21 -28.14
C TYR A 467 -1.97 -22.59 -29.52
N ALA A 468 -2.89 -23.54 -29.54
CA ALA A 468 -3.46 -24.12 -30.74
C ALA A 468 -4.16 -23.08 -31.64
N GLU A 469 -4.97 -22.18 -31.08
CA GLU A 469 -5.69 -21.17 -31.86
C GLU A 469 -4.72 -20.20 -32.57
N ALA A 470 -3.63 -19.80 -31.89
CA ALA A 470 -2.62 -18.94 -32.51
C ALA A 470 -1.88 -19.65 -33.66
N ARG A 471 -1.66 -20.97 -33.56
CA ARG A 471 -1.09 -21.79 -34.64
C ARG A 471 -2.04 -21.94 -35.82
N TYR A 472 -3.31 -22.15 -35.54
CA TYR A 472 -4.35 -22.20 -36.57
C TYR A 472 -4.39 -20.87 -37.35
N SER A 473 -4.50 -19.74 -36.65
CA SER A 473 -4.50 -18.41 -37.27
C SER A 473 -3.18 -18.06 -37.97
N LEU A 474 -2.04 -18.58 -37.51
CA LEU A 474 -0.77 -18.47 -38.23
C LEU A 474 -0.81 -19.24 -39.56
N GLY A 475 -1.36 -20.45 -39.56
CA GLY A 475 -1.59 -21.26 -40.77
C GLY A 475 -2.45 -20.52 -41.79
N GLU A 476 -3.58 -19.96 -41.37
CA GLU A 476 -4.45 -19.13 -42.21
C GLU A 476 -3.71 -17.92 -42.78
N ALA A 477 -2.95 -17.19 -41.94
CA ALA A 477 -2.18 -16.04 -42.39
C ALA A 477 -1.10 -16.40 -43.43
N TYR A 478 -0.53 -17.60 -43.37
CA TYR A 478 0.38 -18.10 -44.41
C TYR A 478 -0.33 -18.39 -45.73
N LEU A 479 -1.53 -18.97 -45.70
CA LEU A 479 -2.33 -19.19 -46.90
C LEU A 479 -2.69 -17.86 -47.56
N MET A 480 -3.06 -16.85 -46.78
CA MET A 480 -3.31 -15.50 -47.30
C MET A 480 -2.06 -14.84 -47.94
N LEU A 481 -0.85 -15.35 -47.63
CA LEU A 481 0.41 -14.94 -48.26
C LEU A 481 0.84 -15.86 -49.41
N GLY A 482 0.08 -16.92 -49.71
CA GLY A 482 0.41 -17.97 -50.68
C GLY A 482 1.51 -18.93 -50.22
N ASP A 483 1.89 -18.92 -48.93
CA ASP A 483 2.91 -19.80 -48.37
C ASP A 483 2.30 -21.09 -47.80
N LYS A 484 1.81 -21.92 -48.72
CA LYS A 484 1.22 -23.22 -48.40
C LYS A 484 2.17 -24.15 -47.65
N GLY A 485 3.48 -24.05 -47.93
CA GLY A 485 4.49 -24.88 -47.29
C GLY A 485 4.60 -24.61 -45.80
N SER A 486 4.55 -23.33 -45.40
CA SER A 486 4.53 -22.96 -43.98
C SER A 486 3.18 -23.29 -43.31
N ALA A 487 2.06 -23.11 -44.00
CA ALA A 487 0.76 -23.53 -43.48
C ALA A 487 0.68 -25.04 -43.18
N LEU A 488 1.23 -25.87 -44.07
CA LEU A 488 1.35 -27.33 -43.85
C LEU A 488 2.18 -27.67 -42.60
N LYS A 489 3.24 -26.90 -42.31
CA LYS A 489 4.04 -27.12 -41.09
C LYS A 489 3.23 -26.86 -39.84
N GLU A 490 2.42 -25.80 -39.81
CA GLU A 490 1.55 -25.52 -38.67
C GLU A 490 0.47 -26.60 -38.52
N TYR A 491 -0.08 -27.11 -39.63
CA TYR A 491 -0.99 -28.27 -39.62
C TYR A 491 -0.37 -29.52 -38.97
N GLU A 492 0.87 -29.87 -39.34
CA GLU A 492 1.55 -31.03 -38.75
C GLU A 492 1.71 -30.91 -37.23
N VAL A 493 1.97 -29.69 -36.73
CA VAL A 493 2.05 -29.45 -35.28
C VAL A 493 0.65 -29.48 -34.65
N LEU A 494 -0.35 -28.90 -35.30
CA LEU A 494 -1.73 -28.88 -34.80
C LEU A 494 -2.34 -30.27 -34.66
N LYS A 495 -2.00 -31.24 -35.52
CA LYS A 495 -2.50 -32.64 -35.39
C LYS A 495 -2.32 -33.22 -33.99
N GLU A 496 -1.20 -32.88 -33.37
CA GLU A 496 -0.83 -33.39 -32.04
C GLU A 496 -1.41 -32.52 -30.92
N LEU A 497 -1.69 -31.23 -31.17
CA LEU A 497 -2.20 -30.28 -30.18
C LEU A 497 -3.74 -30.22 -30.14
N ASP A 498 -4.37 -30.05 -31.30
CA ASP A 498 -5.82 -29.96 -31.48
C ASP A 498 -6.20 -30.49 -32.87
N LYS A 499 -6.76 -31.70 -32.90
CA LYS A 499 -7.17 -32.38 -34.13
C LYS A 499 -8.28 -31.66 -34.87
N SER A 500 -9.20 -31.00 -34.16
CA SER A 500 -10.32 -30.29 -34.79
C SER A 500 -9.80 -29.11 -35.61
N LEU A 501 -8.95 -28.27 -34.99
CA LEU A 501 -8.32 -27.14 -35.67
C LEU A 501 -7.37 -27.59 -36.78
N ALA A 502 -6.68 -28.71 -36.59
CA ALA A 502 -5.84 -29.30 -37.64
C ALA A 502 -6.66 -29.68 -38.88
N ASP A 503 -7.80 -30.35 -38.69
CA ASP A 503 -8.67 -30.77 -39.79
C ASP A 503 -9.30 -29.56 -40.52
N GLU A 504 -9.68 -28.52 -39.78
CA GLU A 504 -10.14 -27.24 -40.34
C GLU A 504 -9.05 -26.60 -41.23
N LEU A 505 -7.83 -26.48 -40.71
CA LEU A 505 -6.72 -25.89 -41.46
C LEU A 505 -6.38 -26.72 -42.71
N LEU A 506 -6.42 -28.06 -42.61
CA LEU A 506 -6.19 -28.94 -43.75
C LEU A 506 -7.22 -28.74 -44.86
N ASN A 507 -8.47 -28.54 -44.50
CA ASN A 507 -9.53 -28.27 -45.48
C ASN A 507 -9.28 -26.94 -46.21
N LEU A 508 -8.83 -25.90 -45.50
CA LEU A 508 -8.42 -24.64 -46.13
C LEU A 508 -7.25 -24.83 -47.11
N ILE A 509 -6.20 -25.56 -46.68
CA ILE A 509 -5.03 -25.89 -47.50
C ILE A 509 -5.42 -26.66 -48.78
N ARG A 510 -6.43 -27.52 -48.70
CA ARG A 510 -6.94 -28.30 -49.84
C ARG A 510 -7.79 -27.46 -50.79
N ASN A 511 -8.64 -26.59 -50.27
CA ASN A 511 -9.55 -25.75 -51.07
C ASN A 511 -8.80 -24.70 -51.89
N GLU A 512 -7.70 -24.14 -51.37
CA GLU A 512 -6.84 -23.24 -52.15
C GLU A 512 -6.19 -23.96 -53.37
N ALA A 513 -6.05 -25.28 -53.31
CA ALA A 513 -5.53 -26.09 -54.41
C ALA A 513 -6.53 -26.27 -55.55
N SER A 514 -7.83 -26.27 -55.26
CA SER A 514 -8.88 -26.47 -56.27
C SER A 514 -9.24 -25.17 -56.99
N GLU A 515 -9.08 -24.00 -56.36
CA GLU A 515 -9.27 -22.70 -57.02
C GLU A 515 -8.14 -22.36 -57.99
N ASN A 516 -6.89 -22.68 -57.66
CA ASN A 516 -5.73 -22.51 -58.57
C ASN A 516 -5.69 -23.52 -59.74
N GLN A 517 -6.62 -24.49 -59.78
CA GLN A 517 -6.75 -25.47 -60.87
C GLN A 517 -7.92 -25.19 -61.82
N LYS A 518 -8.68 -24.10 -61.66
CA LYS A 518 -9.60 -23.66 -62.72
C LYS A 518 -8.77 -23.09 -63.89
N PRO A 519 -8.81 -23.71 -65.09
CA PRO A 519 -8.14 -23.13 -66.24
C PRO A 519 -8.79 -21.79 -66.56
N ASN A 520 -7.98 -20.76 -66.82
CA ASN A 520 -8.43 -19.55 -67.50
C ASN A 520 -9.13 -19.95 -68.80
N SER A 521 -10.45 -20.07 -68.77
CA SER A 521 -11.26 -20.24 -69.96
C SER A 521 -11.42 -18.88 -70.61
N LYS A 522 -10.45 -18.58 -71.49
CA LYS A 522 -10.43 -17.64 -72.63
C LYS A 522 -11.02 -16.25 -72.45
#